data_AF-A0A524CZ56-F1
#
_entry.id   AF-A0A524CZ56-F1
#
_cell.length_a   1.000
_cell.length_b   1.000
_cell.length_c   1.000
_cell.angle_alpha   90.00
_cell.angle_beta   90.00
_cell.angle_gamma   90.00
#
_symmetry.space_group_name_H-M   'P 1'
#
loop_
_entity.id
_entity.type
_entity.pdbx_description
1 polymer ?
#
loop_
_entity_poly.entity_id
_entity_poly.type
_entity_poly.pdbx_seq_one_letter_code
_entity_poly.pdbx_strand_id
1 'polypeptide(L)'
;MTQETIKTKKEPKKTASKNEQNLLIKVLANRVLFAVHLFAYIAVSGLLVLLWGINASLSGDLFFWPVFTMLGWGIGIGFHTITYLMFNDKVEYLTRVRKESTFGILYIYHLFFYAIVNALIFIANLLITPGIIYFYWPLAMWGIGFGFHTLGFLTWDQFTEKESQKLKQKNPEAESKKIQMDAQSKIVNLWVLLAHISYFIVANILIYINVPATQIQTEPFTLIESTLTWATVLGIHVFGYYLFFYNDKFPKVLKGLILHITFYIGINAWIIYSDLTQLPEMVTFYYPLILWGVAILVHTFLYLKWDSIQPAAIEETKRNLSGEYDKYELNKKANRLLFWKWSFISHLLIWALGIVLIGINFAIEGINMQFLVIAALGWLIGVSVHGGCFIVVLKNISDFLSWTATLHLSAYISTAVLLITLNVMAPAFPWSAIALAGWGIGLGIHILLAKLT
;
A
#
# COMPACT_ATOMS: atom_id res chain seq x y z
N MET A 1 34.13 -64.59 38.03
CA MET A 1 34.04 -63.28 37.35
C MET A 1 32.89 -63.34 36.35
N THR A 2 31.70 -62.91 36.77
CA THR A 2 30.50 -62.79 35.92
C THR A 2 30.38 -61.33 35.50
N GLN A 3 30.46 -61.06 34.20
CA GLN A 3 30.31 -59.72 33.63
C GLN A 3 28.82 -59.35 33.53
N GLU A 4 28.40 -58.32 34.27
CA GLU A 4 27.11 -57.64 34.08
C GLU A 4 27.16 -56.77 32.81
N THR A 5 26.44 -57.18 31.78
CA THR A 5 26.13 -56.32 30.62
C THR A 5 25.10 -55.26 31.01
N ILE A 6 25.56 -54.02 31.22
CA ILE A 6 24.72 -52.82 31.35
C ILE A 6 24.05 -52.53 29.99
N LYS A 7 22.77 -52.89 29.83
CA LYS A 7 21.94 -52.42 28.72
C LYS A 7 21.55 -50.96 28.97
N THR A 8 22.21 -50.02 28.28
CA THR A 8 21.76 -48.63 28.20
C THR A 8 20.47 -48.55 27.37
N LYS A 9 19.35 -48.32 28.07
CA LYS A 9 18.04 -48.07 27.47
C LYS A 9 18.08 -46.70 26.79
N LYS A 10 18.33 -46.66 25.48
CA LYS A 10 18.14 -45.44 24.68
C LYS A 10 16.66 -45.05 24.75
N GLU A 11 16.37 -43.96 25.45
CA GLU A 11 15.04 -43.35 25.41
C GLU A 11 14.71 -42.93 23.97
N PRO A 12 13.49 -43.20 23.47
CA PRO A 12 13.09 -42.74 22.14
C PRO A 12 13.02 -41.21 22.13
N LYS A 13 13.75 -40.58 21.20
CA LYS A 13 13.64 -39.13 20.92
C LYS A 13 12.17 -38.81 20.63
N LYS A 14 11.51 -38.08 21.54
CA LYS A 14 10.16 -37.54 21.32
C LYS A 14 10.19 -36.64 20.08
N THR A 15 9.54 -37.06 19.01
CA THR A 15 9.28 -36.22 17.84
C THR A 15 8.25 -35.15 18.22
N ALA A 16 8.63 -33.87 18.09
CA ALA A 16 7.75 -32.74 18.38
C ALA A 16 6.46 -32.81 17.55
N SER A 17 5.33 -32.41 18.14
CA SER A 17 4.04 -32.36 17.45
C SER A 17 4.06 -31.37 16.28
N LYS A 18 3.17 -31.53 15.29
CA LYS A 18 3.06 -30.63 14.12
C LYS A 18 2.90 -29.15 14.51
N ASN A 19 2.22 -28.87 15.62
CA ASN A 19 2.03 -27.52 16.14
C ASN A 19 3.32 -26.95 16.76
N GLU A 20 4.09 -27.76 17.49
CA GLU A 20 5.40 -27.36 18.03
C GLU A 20 6.42 -27.15 16.92
N GLN A 21 6.41 -28.01 15.89
CA GLN A 21 7.26 -27.84 14.70
C GLN A 21 6.92 -26.52 13.97
N ASN A 22 5.64 -26.23 13.76
CA ASN A 22 5.20 -24.98 13.14
C ASN A 22 5.60 -23.75 13.96
N LEU A 23 5.55 -23.83 15.30
CA LEU A 23 5.98 -22.75 16.17
C LEU A 23 7.50 -22.54 16.09
N LEU A 24 8.27 -23.62 16.17
CA LEU A 24 9.74 -23.59 16.05
C LEU A 24 10.19 -22.99 14.72
N ILE A 25 9.55 -23.38 13.61
CA ILE A 25 9.82 -22.83 12.27
C ILE A 25 9.57 -21.32 12.25
N LYS A 26 8.43 -20.86 12.79
CA LYS A 26 8.10 -19.43 12.86
C LYS A 26 9.12 -18.64 13.70
N VAL A 27 9.49 -19.19 14.86
CA VAL A 27 10.50 -18.58 15.74
C VAL A 27 11.83 -18.46 15.01
N LEU A 28 12.31 -19.56 14.40
CA LEU A 28 13.57 -19.58 13.66
C LEU A 28 13.56 -18.61 12.47
N ALA A 29 12.46 -18.59 11.72
CA ALA A 29 12.25 -17.66 10.60
C ALA A 29 12.40 -16.20 11.03
N ASN A 30 11.81 -15.81 12.18
CA ASN A 30 11.95 -14.44 12.69
C ASN A 30 13.39 -14.08 13.10
N ARG A 31 14.18 -15.05 13.59
CA ARG A 31 15.60 -14.81 13.91
C ARG A 31 16.42 -14.58 12.64
N VAL A 32 16.24 -15.45 11.66
CA VAL A 32 16.92 -15.36 10.36
C VAL A 32 16.53 -14.06 9.67
N LEU A 33 15.23 -13.73 9.65
CA LEU A 33 14.73 -12.49 9.07
C LEU A 33 15.39 -11.26 9.69
N PHE A 34 15.42 -11.18 11.02
CA PHE A 34 16.08 -10.07 11.73
C PHE A 34 17.58 -10.00 11.39
N ALA A 35 18.30 -11.12 11.44
CA ALA A 35 19.73 -11.15 11.15
C ALA A 35 20.06 -10.73 9.71
N VAL A 36 19.29 -11.20 8.72
CA VAL A 36 19.48 -10.83 7.30
C VAL A 36 19.22 -9.35 7.07
N HIS A 37 18.17 -8.79 7.66
CA HIS A 37 17.88 -7.35 7.52
C HIS A 37 18.92 -6.49 8.25
N LEU A 38 19.38 -6.90 9.43
CA LEU A 38 20.47 -6.23 10.14
C LEU A 38 21.78 -6.26 9.35
N PHE A 39 22.13 -7.40 8.75
CA PHE A 39 23.27 -7.51 7.86
C PHE A 39 23.13 -6.58 6.65
N ALA A 40 21.99 -6.61 5.97
CA ALA A 40 21.72 -5.74 4.82
C ALA A 40 21.83 -4.26 5.19
N TYR A 41 21.29 -3.86 6.35
CA TYR A 41 21.41 -2.50 6.86
C TYR A 41 22.86 -2.07 7.07
N ILE A 42 23.67 -2.89 7.74
CA ILE A 42 25.08 -2.59 8.01
C ILE A 42 25.87 -2.54 6.69
N ALA A 43 25.67 -3.52 5.81
CA ALA A 43 26.39 -3.61 4.54
C ALA A 43 26.06 -2.43 3.61
N VAL A 44 24.78 -2.10 3.45
CA VAL A 44 24.35 -0.96 2.62
C VAL A 44 24.79 0.36 3.24
N SER A 45 24.64 0.53 4.56
CA SER A 45 25.10 1.76 5.23
C SER A 45 26.61 1.95 5.08
N GLY A 46 27.40 0.89 5.25
CA GLY A 46 28.84 0.93 5.02
C GLY A 46 29.20 1.32 3.59
N LEU A 47 28.48 0.78 2.59
CA LEU A 47 28.66 1.17 1.18
C LEU A 47 28.31 2.65 0.95
N LEU A 48 27.21 3.16 1.52
CA LEU A 48 26.83 4.57 1.36
C LEU A 48 27.84 5.51 2.01
N VAL A 49 28.38 5.14 3.18
CA VAL A 49 29.47 5.89 3.84
C VAL A 49 30.74 5.89 2.98
N LEU A 50 31.09 4.75 2.38
CA LEU A 50 32.22 4.67 1.45
C LEU A 50 32.01 5.58 0.23
N LEU A 51 30.84 5.52 -0.41
CA LEU A 51 30.50 6.37 -1.57
C LEU A 51 30.52 7.85 -1.21
N TRP A 52 29.99 8.21 -0.05
CA TRP A 52 30.07 9.57 0.47
C TRP A 52 31.52 9.99 0.69
N GLY A 53 32.37 9.16 1.31
CA GLY A 53 33.77 9.48 1.56
C GLY A 53 34.56 9.71 0.27
N ILE A 54 34.32 8.88 -0.76
CA ILE A 54 34.88 9.07 -2.11
C ILE A 54 34.39 10.38 -2.70
N ASN A 55 33.07 10.63 -2.71
CA ASN A 55 32.49 11.86 -3.25
C ASN A 55 33.07 13.10 -2.54
N ALA A 56 33.08 13.11 -1.21
CA ALA A 56 33.63 14.19 -0.40
C ALA A 56 35.11 14.45 -0.72
N SER A 57 35.90 13.40 -0.97
CA SER A 57 37.32 13.54 -1.37
C SER A 57 37.51 14.14 -2.77
N LEU A 58 36.54 13.94 -3.68
CA LEU A 58 36.60 14.41 -5.06
C LEU A 58 35.98 15.80 -5.25
N SER A 59 34.87 16.09 -4.57
CA SER A 59 34.09 17.32 -4.72
C SER A 59 34.34 18.35 -3.64
N GLY A 60 34.90 17.95 -2.49
CA GLY A 60 34.99 18.79 -1.29
C GLY A 60 33.67 18.94 -0.54
N ASP A 61 32.57 18.31 -0.98
CA ASP A 61 31.28 18.36 -0.30
C ASP A 61 31.28 17.44 0.93
N LEU A 62 31.29 18.06 2.12
CA LEU A 62 31.33 17.37 3.40
C LEU A 62 29.95 17.04 3.97
N PHE A 63 28.86 17.36 3.26
CA PHE A 63 27.52 17.07 3.75
C PHE A 63 27.28 15.56 3.81
N PHE A 64 27.11 15.02 5.03
CA PHE A 64 26.96 13.59 5.29
C PHE A 64 25.55 13.08 4.92
N TRP A 65 25.21 13.14 3.63
CA TRP A 65 23.94 12.68 3.08
C TRP A 65 23.57 11.20 3.42
N PRO A 66 24.51 10.26 3.69
CA PRO A 66 24.12 8.91 4.09
C PRO A 66 23.24 8.86 5.34
N VAL A 67 23.30 9.89 6.21
CA VAL A 67 22.50 9.98 7.43
C VAL A 67 21.00 9.79 7.18
N PHE A 68 20.47 10.34 6.09
CA PHE A 68 19.03 10.23 5.79
C PHE A 68 18.63 8.79 5.49
N THR A 69 19.46 8.07 4.73
CA THR A 69 19.20 6.67 4.39
C THR A 69 19.41 5.78 5.63
N MET A 70 20.47 6.04 6.39
CA MET A 70 20.78 5.30 7.62
C MET A 70 19.70 5.45 8.69
N LEU A 71 19.17 6.66 8.89
CA LEU A 71 18.05 6.89 9.82
C LEU A 71 16.77 6.25 9.29
N GLY A 72 16.45 6.45 8.01
CA GLY A 72 15.27 5.86 7.36
C GLY A 72 15.23 4.33 7.49
N TRP A 73 16.33 3.65 7.15
CA TRP A 73 16.43 2.20 7.25
C TRP A 73 16.61 1.72 8.70
N GLY A 74 17.21 2.53 9.56
CA GLY A 74 17.36 2.24 11.00
C GLY A 74 16.01 2.08 11.70
N ILE A 75 14.99 2.84 11.29
CA ILE A 75 13.61 2.65 11.75
C ILE A 75 13.11 1.25 11.37
N GLY A 76 13.40 0.77 10.16
CA GLY A 76 13.09 -0.59 9.71
C GLY A 76 13.75 -1.67 10.56
N ILE A 77 15.01 -1.45 10.98
CA ILE A 77 15.67 -2.35 11.94
C ILE A 77 14.98 -2.34 13.31
N GLY A 78 14.54 -1.18 13.80
CA GLY A 78 13.76 -1.11 15.03
C GLY A 78 12.43 -1.86 14.92
N PHE A 79 11.74 -1.77 13.78
CA PHE A 79 10.55 -2.58 13.50
C PHE A 79 10.86 -4.09 13.56
N HIS A 80 11.89 -4.56 12.85
CA HIS A 80 12.28 -5.97 12.91
C HIS A 80 12.74 -6.41 14.31
N THR A 81 13.34 -5.50 15.09
CA THR A 81 13.69 -5.74 16.49
C THR A 81 12.45 -5.97 17.33
N ILE A 82 11.43 -5.11 17.21
CA ILE A 82 10.15 -5.31 17.91
C ILE A 82 9.50 -6.63 17.50
N THR A 83 9.47 -6.95 16.21
CA THR A 83 8.97 -8.24 15.73
C THR A 83 9.75 -9.41 16.33
N TYR A 84 11.08 -9.34 16.33
CA TYR A 84 11.94 -10.36 16.94
C TYR A 84 11.62 -10.53 18.42
N LEU A 85 11.59 -9.45 19.19
CA LEU A 85 11.31 -9.47 20.64
C LEU A 85 9.91 -10.02 20.95
N MET A 86 8.92 -9.60 20.17
CA MET A 86 7.51 -9.99 20.32
C MET A 86 7.28 -11.45 19.96
N PHE A 87 7.86 -11.97 18.88
CA PHE A 87 7.60 -13.33 18.39
C PHE A 87 8.57 -14.40 18.91
N ASN A 88 9.65 -14.00 19.59
CA ASN A 88 10.56 -14.91 20.31
C ASN A 88 10.33 -14.91 21.82
N ASP A 89 9.20 -14.36 22.27
CA ASP A 89 8.77 -14.27 23.68
C ASP A 89 9.86 -13.67 24.59
N LYS A 90 10.60 -12.67 24.09
CA LYS A 90 11.73 -12.03 24.81
C LYS A 90 11.29 -10.90 25.74
N VAL A 91 10.11 -10.32 25.49
CA VAL A 91 9.51 -9.28 26.32
C VAL A 91 8.10 -9.73 26.69
N GLU A 92 7.84 -9.90 27.98
CA GLU A 92 6.58 -10.42 28.51
C GLU A 92 5.38 -9.57 28.08
N TYR A 93 5.49 -8.25 28.18
CA TYR A 93 4.44 -7.32 27.76
C TYR A 93 4.06 -7.49 26.28
N LEU A 94 5.05 -7.52 25.38
CA LEU A 94 4.82 -7.70 23.93
C LEU A 94 4.19 -9.07 23.64
N THR A 95 4.62 -10.10 24.38
CA THR A 95 4.10 -11.46 24.27
C THR A 95 2.63 -11.51 24.69
N ARG A 96 2.27 -10.83 25.78
CA ARG A 96 0.90 -10.73 26.28
C ARG A 96 0.02 -10.01 25.27
N VAL A 97 0.41 -8.81 24.83
CA VAL A 97 -0.37 -8.02 23.84
C VAL A 97 -0.61 -8.81 22.56
N ARG A 98 0.41 -9.50 22.03
CA ARG A 98 0.29 -10.37 20.85
C ARG A 98 -0.74 -11.48 21.03
N LYS A 99 -0.86 -12.04 22.24
CA LYS A 99 -1.76 -13.17 22.55
C LYS A 99 -3.19 -12.72 22.85
N GLU A 100 -3.36 -11.56 23.46
CA GLU A 100 -4.66 -11.10 23.99
C GLU A 100 -5.42 -10.18 23.04
N SER A 101 -4.73 -9.45 22.15
CA SER A 101 -5.38 -8.48 21.26
C SER A 101 -5.03 -8.74 19.80
N THR A 102 -6.06 -8.97 18.98
CA THR A 102 -5.90 -9.11 17.53
C THR A 102 -5.32 -7.84 16.91
N PHE A 103 -5.69 -6.67 17.44
CA PHE A 103 -5.23 -5.35 16.95
C PHE A 103 -3.94 -4.88 17.62
N GLY A 104 -3.55 -5.46 18.75
CA GLY A 104 -2.43 -5.00 19.58
C GLY A 104 -1.09 -4.94 18.87
N ILE A 105 -0.82 -5.90 18.00
CA ILE A 105 0.41 -5.92 17.18
C ILE A 105 0.47 -4.68 16.27
N LEU A 106 -0.64 -4.39 15.58
CA LEU A 106 -0.75 -3.25 14.68
C LEU A 106 -0.55 -1.94 15.44
N TYR A 107 -1.16 -1.82 16.62
CA TYR A 107 -1.02 -0.65 17.49
C TYR A 107 0.43 -0.43 17.93
N ILE A 108 1.13 -1.46 18.40
CA ILE A 108 2.55 -1.34 18.83
C ILE A 108 3.41 -0.81 17.68
N TYR A 109 3.22 -1.33 16.47
CA TYR A 109 3.99 -0.86 15.32
C TYR A 109 3.68 0.60 15.00
N HIS A 110 2.41 0.99 14.95
CA HIS A 110 2.04 2.39 14.66
C HIS A 110 2.51 3.35 15.74
N LEU A 111 2.47 2.96 17.03
CA LEU A 111 3.04 3.73 18.12
C LEU A 111 4.54 3.96 17.93
N PHE A 112 5.29 2.89 17.62
CA PHE A 112 6.73 2.96 17.38
C PHE A 112 7.07 3.91 16.22
N PHE A 113 6.43 3.74 15.07
CA PHE A 113 6.65 4.61 13.91
C PHE A 113 6.24 6.06 14.19
N TYR A 114 5.08 6.26 14.80
CA TYR A 114 4.60 7.58 15.14
C TYR A 114 5.56 8.31 16.08
N ALA A 115 6.04 7.66 17.14
CA ALA A 115 6.93 8.28 18.11
C ALA A 115 8.31 8.61 17.50
N ILE A 116 8.96 7.63 16.86
CA ILE A 116 10.34 7.81 16.38
C ILE A 116 10.40 8.75 15.19
N VAL A 117 9.51 8.60 14.21
CA VAL A 117 9.58 9.43 13.01
C VAL A 117 9.24 10.88 13.34
N ASN A 118 8.25 11.14 14.20
CA ASN A 118 7.97 12.51 14.62
C ASN A 118 9.10 13.10 15.48
N ALA A 119 9.76 12.31 16.35
CA ALA A 119 10.93 12.78 17.07
C ALA A 119 12.08 13.16 16.11
N LEU A 120 12.34 12.35 15.09
CA LEU A 120 13.34 12.64 14.07
C LEU A 120 12.99 13.89 13.24
N ILE A 121 11.74 14.01 12.79
CA ILE A 121 11.29 15.19 12.05
C ILE A 121 11.38 16.44 12.93
N PHE A 122 10.98 16.36 14.20
CA PHE A 122 11.10 17.46 15.16
C PHE A 122 12.55 17.91 15.33
N ILE A 123 13.47 16.96 15.62
CA ILE A 123 14.90 17.25 15.77
C ILE A 123 15.48 17.83 14.47
N ALA A 124 15.19 17.20 13.32
CA ALA A 124 15.69 17.67 12.03
C ALA A 124 15.17 19.07 11.70
N ASN A 125 13.91 19.34 11.97
CA ASN A 125 13.34 20.66 11.73
C ASN A 125 14.05 21.74 12.56
N LEU A 126 14.26 21.50 13.86
CA LEU A 126 14.92 22.47 14.74
C LEU A 126 16.40 22.66 14.44
N LEU A 127 17.10 21.62 13.95
CA LEU A 127 18.54 21.69 13.70
C LEU A 127 18.90 22.14 12.27
N ILE A 128 18.12 21.76 11.26
CA ILE A 128 18.44 22.00 9.84
C ILE A 128 17.74 23.26 9.33
N THR A 129 16.49 23.47 9.70
CA THR A 129 15.66 24.58 9.19
C THR A 129 14.88 25.27 10.31
N PRO A 130 15.55 25.82 11.35
CA PRO A 130 14.87 26.41 12.51
C PRO A 130 13.96 27.59 12.16
N GLY A 131 14.18 28.24 11.01
CA GLY A 131 13.36 29.37 10.54
C GLY A 131 11.97 29.00 10.04
N ILE A 132 11.69 27.71 9.79
CA ILE A 132 10.37 27.24 9.32
C ILE A 132 9.93 26.09 10.21
N ILE A 133 9.01 26.32 11.13
CA ILE A 133 8.48 25.28 12.00
C ILE A 133 7.45 24.47 11.20
N TYR A 134 7.80 23.29 10.70
CA TYR A 134 6.91 22.41 9.93
C TYR A 134 6.63 21.06 10.62
N PHE A 135 7.34 20.69 11.69
CA PHE A 135 7.16 19.38 12.34
C PHE A 135 5.74 19.15 12.88
N TYR A 136 5.00 20.23 13.18
CA TYR A 136 3.62 20.12 13.66
C TYR A 136 2.69 19.50 12.60
N TRP A 137 3.00 19.62 11.30
CA TRP A 137 2.22 19.03 10.22
C TRP A 137 2.19 17.50 10.30
N PRO A 138 3.33 16.78 10.19
CA PRO A 138 3.33 15.33 10.34
C PRO A 138 2.87 14.90 11.73
N LEU A 139 3.21 15.65 12.78
CA LEU A 139 2.78 15.32 14.14
C LEU A 139 1.25 15.34 14.29
N ALA A 140 0.59 16.43 13.88
CA ALA A 140 -0.86 16.55 13.97
C ALA A 140 -1.56 15.58 13.02
N MET A 141 -1.13 15.53 11.76
CA MET A 141 -1.80 14.76 10.72
C MET A 141 -1.65 13.24 10.97
N TRP A 142 -0.43 12.75 11.23
CA TRP A 142 -0.25 11.34 11.59
C TRP A 142 -0.81 11.03 12.97
N GLY A 143 -0.90 12.04 13.85
CA GLY A 143 -1.52 11.93 15.17
C GLY A 143 -2.99 11.52 15.09
N ILE A 144 -3.71 11.96 14.05
CA ILE A 144 -5.07 11.50 13.75
C ILE A 144 -5.06 9.99 13.48
N GLY A 145 -4.21 9.54 12.54
CA GLY A 145 -4.07 8.12 12.21
C GLY A 145 -3.71 7.28 13.43
N PHE A 146 -2.73 7.73 14.22
CA PHE A 146 -2.34 7.09 15.47
C PHE A 146 -3.49 7.06 16.50
N GLY A 147 -4.27 8.13 16.60
CA GLY A 147 -5.49 8.19 17.41
C GLY A 147 -6.50 7.11 17.02
N PHE A 148 -6.77 6.91 15.73
CA PHE A 148 -7.63 5.82 15.25
C PHE A 148 -7.05 4.43 15.50
N HIS A 149 -5.73 4.24 15.41
CA HIS A 149 -5.10 3.00 15.84
C HIS A 149 -5.25 2.76 17.34
N THR A 150 -5.18 3.81 18.16
CA THR A 150 -5.42 3.73 19.60
C THR A 150 -6.87 3.34 19.89
N LEU A 151 -7.85 3.97 19.23
CA LEU A 151 -9.26 3.61 19.35
C LEU A 151 -9.50 2.17 18.90
N GLY A 152 -8.90 1.73 17.79
CA GLY A 152 -8.94 0.35 17.33
C GLY A 152 -8.39 -0.60 18.39
N PHE A 153 -7.22 -0.32 18.95
CA PHE A 153 -6.64 -1.13 20.03
C PHE A 153 -7.59 -1.31 21.23
N LEU A 154 -8.33 -0.26 21.59
CA LEU A 154 -9.23 -0.27 22.75
C LEU A 154 -10.61 -0.91 22.47
N THR A 155 -11.10 -0.83 21.23
CA THR A 155 -12.52 -1.12 20.92
C THR A 155 -12.75 -2.21 19.87
N TRP A 156 -11.70 -2.69 19.19
CA TRP A 156 -11.81 -3.58 18.03
C TRP A 156 -12.62 -4.84 18.29
N ASP A 157 -12.29 -5.58 19.36
CA ASP A 157 -12.93 -6.87 19.64
C ASP A 157 -14.41 -6.66 20.01
N GLN A 158 -14.72 -5.65 20.83
CA GLN A 158 -16.10 -5.32 21.22
C GLN A 158 -16.96 -4.91 20.02
N PHE A 159 -16.43 -4.06 19.14
CA PHE A 159 -17.17 -3.58 17.96
C PHE A 159 -17.38 -4.71 16.96
N THR A 160 -16.34 -5.52 16.73
CA THR A 160 -16.40 -6.67 15.80
C THR A 160 -17.41 -7.70 16.27
N GLU A 161 -17.44 -8.03 17.56
CA GLU A 161 -18.40 -8.97 18.13
C GLU A 161 -19.84 -8.44 17.99
N LYS A 162 -20.08 -7.19 18.39
CA LYS A 162 -21.41 -6.57 18.30
C LYS A 162 -21.93 -6.52 16.86
N GLU A 163 -21.09 -6.18 15.89
CA GLU A 163 -21.49 -6.12 14.49
C GLU A 163 -21.67 -7.53 13.90
N SER A 164 -20.83 -8.49 14.28
CA SER A 164 -20.97 -9.90 13.88
C SER A 164 -22.30 -10.48 14.35
N GLN A 165 -22.71 -10.20 15.59
CA GLN A 165 -24.00 -10.64 16.12
C GLN A 165 -25.18 -10.09 15.32
N LYS A 166 -25.18 -8.79 15.00
CA LYS A 166 -26.22 -8.18 14.15
C LYS A 166 -26.29 -8.79 12.76
N LEU A 167 -25.14 -9.00 12.12
CA LEU A 167 -25.07 -9.60 10.79
C LEU A 167 -25.54 -11.06 10.82
N LYS A 168 -25.22 -11.82 11.88
CA LYS A 168 -25.67 -13.19 12.07
C LYS A 168 -27.19 -13.27 12.28
N GLN A 169 -27.78 -12.31 13.01
CA GLN A 169 -29.24 -12.22 13.16
C GLN A 169 -29.93 -11.94 11.82
N LYS A 170 -29.35 -11.05 10.98
CA LYS A 170 -29.88 -10.74 9.65
C LYS A 170 -29.74 -11.92 8.68
N ASN A 171 -28.64 -12.68 8.78
CA ASN A 171 -28.33 -13.80 7.89
C ASN A 171 -27.96 -15.07 8.69
N PRO A 172 -28.94 -15.77 9.29
CA PRO A 172 -28.67 -16.92 10.18
C PRO A 172 -27.90 -18.06 9.51
N GLU A 173 -28.18 -18.30 8.23
CA GLU A 173 -27.56 -19.35 7.41
C GLU A 173 -26.15 -19.00 6.92
N ALA A 174 -25.71 -17.74 7.05
CA ALA A 174 -24.38 -17.34 6.61
C ALA A 174 -23.30 -17.94 7.51
N GLU A 175 -22.23 -18.41 6.90
CA GLU A 175 -21.07 -18.97 7.60
C GLU A 175 -20.46 -17.94 8.56
N SER A 176 -20.09 -18.37 9.77
CA SER A 176 -19.56 -17.49 10.82
C SER A 176 -18.31 -16.73 10.36
N LYS A 177 -17.45 -17.36 9.55
CA LYS A 177 -16.26 -16.73 8.98
C LYS A 177 -16.61 -15.55 8.07
N LYS A 178 -17.61 -15.73 7.19
CA LYS A 178 -18.11 -14.66 6.32
C LYS A 178 -18.69 -13.51 7.15
N ILE A 179 -19.48 -13.82 8.18
CA ILE A 179 -20.06 -12.82 9.09
C ILE A 179 -18.97 -11.98 9.75
N GLN A 180 -17.92 -12.63 10.29
CA GLN A 180 -16.80 -11.95 10.92
C GLN A 180 -16.06 -11.04 9.93
N MET A 181 -15.82 -11.52 8.71
CA MET A 181 -15.18 -10.73 7.65
C MET A 181 -16.01 -9.51 7.23
N ASP A 182 -17.32 -9.68 7.05
CA ASP A 182 -18.21 -8.59 6.67
C ASP A 182 -18.31 -7.54 7.80
N ALA A 183 -18.34 -7.98 9.07
CA ALA A 183 -18.30 -7.10 10.25
C ALA A 183 -16.99 -6.29 10.31
N GLN A 184 -15.85 -6.96 10.19
CA GLN A 184 -14.53 -6.31 10.17
C GLN A 184 -14.43 -5.33 9.01
N SER A 185 -14.87 -5.71 7.81
CA SER A 185 -14.86 -4.83 6.63
C SER A 185 -15.66 -3.56 6.90
N LYS A 186 -16.87 -3.67 7.47
CA LYS A 186 -17.71 -2.51 7.78
C LYS A 186 -17.05 -1.59 8.81
N ILE A 187 -16.50 -2.16 9.88
CA ILE A 187 -15.82 -1.40 10.94
C ILE A 187 -14.58 -0.69 10.43
N VAL A 188 -13.74 -1.36 9.64
CA VAL A 188 -12.56 -0.74 9.01
C VAL A 188 -12.96 0.44 8.12
N ASN A 189 -13.98 0.25 7.28
CA ASN A 189 -14.44 1.34 6.40
C ASN A 189 -15.03 2.51 7.20
N LEU A 190 -15.70 2.25 8.33
CA LEU A 190 -16.15 3.30 9.24
C LEU A 190 -14.96 4.08 9.82
N TRP A 191 -13.95 3.39 10.34
CA TRP A 191 -12.78 4.05 10.91
C TRP A 191 -11.98 4.85 9.88
N VAL A 192 -11.82 4.31 8.67
CA VAL A 192 -11.19 5.03 7.56
C VAL A 192 -11.98 6.28 7.18
N LEU A 193 -13.32 6.19 7.14
CA LEU A 193 -14.16 7.35 6.88
C LEU A 193 -14.00 8.42 7.97
N LEU A 194 -14.08 8.03 9.25
CA LEU A 194 -13.88 8.95 10.36
C LEU A 194 -12.48 9.56 10.34
N ALA A 195 -11.45 8.79 9.99
CA ALA A 195 -10.10 9.30 9.80
C ALA A 195 -10.07 10.37 8.69
N HIS A 196 -10.65 10.11 7.52
CA HIS A 196 -10.71 11.11 6.44
C HIS A 196 -11.46 12.38 6.85
N ILE A 197 -12.56 12.27 7.62
CA ILE A 197 -13.27 13.43 8.16
C ILE A 197 -12.36 14.23 9.10
N SER A 198 -11.67 13.56 10.04
CA SER A 198 -10.73 14.22 10.96
C SER A 198 -9.56 14.86 10.22
N TYR A 199 -8.98 14.15 9.24
CA TYR A 199 -7.91 14.67 8.39
C TYR A 199 -8.37 15.92 7.63
N PHE A 200 -9.56 15.88 7.02
CA PHE A 200 -10.12 17.02 6.32
C PHE A 200 -10.28 18.23 7.26
N ILE A 201 -10.85 18.04 8.45
CA ILE A 201 -11.04 19.13 9.42
C ILE A 201 -9.71 19.72 9.87
N VAL A 202 -8.77 18.88 10.32
CA VAL A 202 -7.49 19.34 10.86
C VAL A 202 -6.61 19.95 9.77
N ALA A 203 -6.56 19.35 8.58
CA ALA A 203 -5.85 19.92 7.43
C ALA A 203 -6.35 21.33 7.14
N ASN A 204 -7.67 21.50 7.03
CA ASN A 204 -8.24 22.81 6.74
C ASN A 204 -7.93 23.81 7.86
N ILE A 205 -8.11 23.45 9.14
CA ILE A 205 -7.73 24.33 10.25
C ILE A 205 -6.27 24.78 10.14
N LEU A 206 -5.35 23.85 9.89
CA LEU A 206 -3.93 24.17 9.76
C LEU A 206 -3.65 25.03 8.53
N ILE A 207 -4.28 24.75 7.37
CA ILE A 207 -4.12 25.58 6.17
C ILE A 207 -4.62 27.00 6.46
N TYR A 208 -5.86 27.17 6.92
CA TYR A 208 -6.45 28.48 7.14
C TYR A 208 -5.78 29.31 8.25
N ILE A 209 -5.11 28.67 9.22
CA ILE A 209 -4.30 29.38 10.23
C ILE A 209 -2.95 29.84 9.67
N ASN A 210 -2.36 29.08 8.74
CA ASN A 210 -1.00 29.33 8.24
C ASN A 210 -0.96 30.14 6.93
N VAL A 211 -2.08 30.29 6.22
CA VAL A 211 -2.15 31.17 5.05
C VAL A 211 -2.18 32.64 5.54
N PRO A 212 -1.20 33.48 5.14
CA PRO A 212 -1.22 34.91 5.44
C PRO A 212 -2.56 35.55 5.06
N ALA A 213 -3.09 36.44 5.91
CA ALA A 213 -4.34 37.15 5.62
C ALA A 213 -4.31 37.88 4.26
N THR A 214 -3.12 38.30 3.81
CA THR A 214 -2.90 38.91 2.49
C THR A 214 -3.10 37.94 1.33
N GLN A 215 -2.66 36.69 1.44
CA GLN A 215 -2.91 35.66 0.41
C GLN A 215 -4.38 35.23 0.37
N ILE A 216 -5.05 35.20 1.53
CA ILE A 216 -6.51 34.98 1.60
C ILE A 216 -7.27 36.12 0.90
N GLN A 217 -6.76 37.35 0.96
CA GLN A 217 -7.39 38.51 0.34
C GLN A 217 -7.13 38.62 -1.17
N THR A 218 -5.97 38.16 -1.67
CA THR A 218 -5.61 38.28 -3.08
C THR A 218 -6.09 37.11 -3.94
N GLU A 219 -6.18 35.89 -3.39
CA GLU A 219 -6.62 34.69 -4.12
C GLU A 219 -7.69 33.88 -3.33
N PRO A 220 -8.75 34.51 -2.77
CA PRO A 220 -9.71 33.84 -1.87
C PRO A 220 -10.40 32.63 -2.51
N PHE A 221 -10.61 32.70 -3.83
CA PHE A 221 -11.36 31.68 -4.56
C PHE A 221 -10.59 30.37 -4.67
N THR A 222 -9.27 30.39 -4.84
CA THR A 222 -8.47 29.16 -5.06
C THR A 222 -8.39 28.27 -3.81
N LEU A 223 -8.29 28.86 -2.62
CA LEU A 223 -8.23 28.12 -1.36
C LEU A 223 -9.59 27.51 -0.99
N ILE A 224 -10.68 28.27 -1.15
CA ILE A 224 -12.04 27.78 -0.91
C ILE A 224 -12.40 26.70 -1.93
N GLU A 225 -12.09 26.89 -3.21
CA GLU A 225 -12.27 25.91 -4.27
C GLU A 225 -11.54 24.59 -3.98
N SER A 226 -10.28 24.66 -3.57
CA SER A 226 -9.51 23.48 -3.16
C SER A 226 -10.19 22.75 -2.00
N THR A 227 -10.63 23.49 -0.98
CA THR A 227 -11.37 22.95 0.17
C THR A 227 -12.65 22.25 -0.26
N LEU A 228 -13.44 22.87 -1.15
CA LEU A 228 -14.70 22.32 -1.65
C LEU A 228 -14.49 21.11 -2.56
N THR A 229 -13.40 21.08 -3.32
CA THR A 229 -12.99 19.92 -4.12
C THR A 229 -12.72 18.72 -3.22
N TRP A 230 -11.90 18.90 -2.17
CA TRP A 230 -11.64 17.85 -1.18
C TRP A 230 -12.89 17.48 -0.37
N ALA A 231 -13.77 18.44 -0.06
CA ALA A 231 -15.06 18.18 0.57
C ALA A 231 -15.96 17.30 -0.31
N THR A 232 -15.92 17.50 -1.63
CA THR A 232 -16.64 16.67 -2.60
C THR A 232 -16.13 15.23 -2.56
N VAL A 233 -14.81 15.03 -2.56
CA VAL A 233 -14.19 13.69 -2.40
C VAL A 233 -14.62 13.04 -1.08
N LEU A 234 -14.61 13.80 0.02
CA LEU A 234 -15.06 13.31 1.32
C LEU A 234 -16.55 12.92 1.29
N GLY A 235 -17.40 13.74 0.68
CA GLY A 235 -18.82 13.45 0.48
C GLY A 235 -19.06 12.18 -0.33
N ILE A 236 -18.27 11.95 -1.39
CA ILE A 236 -18.30 10.71 -2.16
C ILE A 236 -17.90 9.50 -1.29
N HIS A 237 -16.93 9.65 -0.39
CA HIS A 237 -16.56 8.59 0.55
C HIS A 237 -17.71 8.26 1.51
N VAL A 238 -18.34 9.29 2.11
CA VAL A 238 -19.53 9.13 2.98
C VAL A 238 -20.63 8.40 2.22
N PHE A 239 -20.93 8.83 0.99
CA PHE A 239 -21.91 8.20 0.13
C PHE A 239 -21.55 6.74 -0.19
N GLY A 240 -20.29 6.45 -0.51
CA GLY A 240 -19.79 5.09 -0.74
C GLY A 240 -19.98 4.19 0.48
N TYR A 241 -19.66 4.67 1.68
CA TYR A 241 -19.89 3.93 2.92
C TYR A 241 -21.38 3.59 3.12
N TYR A 242 -22.26 4.57 2.95
CA TYR A 242 -23.71 4.35 2.99
C TYR A 242 -24.16 3.33 1.92
N LEU A 243 -23.73 3.52 0.68
CA LEU A 243 -24.10 2.69 -0.46
C LEU A 243 -23.69 1.22 -0.24
N PHE A 244 -22.49 0.97 0.26
CA PHE A 244 -21.99 -0.40 0.44
C PHE A 244 -22.56 -1.10 1.68
N PHE A 245 -22.79 -0.38 2.79
CA PHE A 245 -23.13 -1.01 4.08
C PHE A 245 -24.57 -0.79 4.57
N TYR A 246 -25.33 0.11 3.96
CA TYR A 246 -26.71 0.42 4.35
C TYR A 246 -27.74 0.30 3.23
N ASN A 247 -27.34 0.30 1.96
CA ASN A 247 -28.24 0.03 0.85
C ASN A 247 -28.21 -1.47 0.49
N ASP A 248 -29.27 -2.21 0.79
CA ASP A 248 -29.36 -3.64 0.41
C ASP A 248 -30.02 -3.86 -0.96
N LYS A 249 -30.50 -2.80 -1.63
CA LYS A 249 -31.29 -2.91 -2.87
C LYS A 249 -30.42 -3.21 -4.09
N PHE A 250 -29.20 -2.66 -4.15
CA PHE A 250 -28.35 -2.77 -5.32
C PHE A 250 -27.30 -3.89 -5.21
N PRO A 251 -27.03 -4.65 -6.28
CA PRO A 251 -25.94 -5.62 -6.29
C PRO A 251 -24.58 -4.91 -6.18
N LYS A 252 -23.57 -5.59 -5.62
CA LYS A 252 -22.24 -5.01 -5.35
C LYS A 252 -21.59 -4.36 -6.57
N VAL A 253 -21.77 -4.96 -7.75
CA VAL A 253 -21.20 -4.44 -9.01
C VAL A 253 -21.86 -3.13 -9.44
N LEU A 254 -23.18 -3.03 -9.30
CA LEU A 254 -23.91 -1.80 -9.55
C LEU A 254 -23.52 -0.70 -8.55
N LYS A 255 -23.34 -1.03 -7.27
CA LYS A 255 -22.83 -0.08 -6.27
C LYS A 255 -21.47 0.46 -6.67
N GLY A 256 -20.57 -0.40 -7.15
CA GLY A 256 -19.28 -0.02 -7.69
C GLY A 256 -19.41 0.96 -8.86
N LEU A 257 -20.27 0.65 -9.85
CA LEU A 257 -20.53 1.53 -10.99
C LEU A 257 -21.09 2.89 -10.55
N ILE A 258 -22.10 2.91 -9.68
CA ILE A 258 -22.68 4.14 -9.13
C ILE A 258 -21.60 4.99 -8.47
N LEU A 259 -20.76 4.39 -7.61
CA LEU A 259 -19.70 5.12 -6.91
C LEU A 259 -18.68 5.74 -7.88
N HIS A 260 -18.28 5.01 -8.94
CA HIS A 260 -17.36 5.55 -9.94
C HIS A 260 -18.01 6.67 -10.76
N ILE A 261 -19.30 6.55 -11.13
CA ILE A 261 -20.04 7.62 -11.79
C ILE A 261 -20.12 8.86 -10.89
N THR A 262 -20.42 8.70 -9.61
CA THR A 262 -20.45 9.82 -8.65
C THR A 262 -19.08 10.49 -8.56
N PHE A 263 -18.00 9.72 -8.50
CA PHE A 263 -16.65 10.26 -8.50
C PHE A 263 -16.32 10.99 -9.80
N TYR A 264 -16.67 10.40 -10.94
CA TYR A 264 -16.49 10.98 -12.27
C TYR A 264 -17.18 12.34 -12.38
N ILE A 265 -18.46 12.42 -12.00
CA ILE A 265 -19.22 13.67 -12.06
C ILE A 265 -18.64 14.70 -11.07
N GLY A 266 -18.42 14.30 -9.83
CA GLY A 266 -17.98 15.19 -8.76
C GLY A 266 -16.63 15.84 -9.07
N ILE A 267 -15.63 15.04 -9.44
CA ILE A 267 -14.27 15.56 -9.70
C ILE A 267 -14.17 16.28 -11.04
N ASN A 268 -14.78 15.76 -12.11
CA ASN A 268 -14.69 16.44 -13.40
C ASN A 268 -15.45 17.77 -13.40
N ALA A 269 -16.51 17.94 -12.60
CA ALA A 269 -17.15 19.24 -12.44
C ALA A 269 -16.16 20.31 -11.90
N TRP A 270 -15.34 19.95 -10.92
CA TRP A 270 -14.28 20.83 -10.40
C TRP A 270 -13.18 21.09 -11.43
N ILE A 271 -12.72 20.05 -12.13
CA ILE A 271 -11.68 20.21 -13.17
C ILE A 271 -12.17 21.13 -14.29
N ILE A 272 -13.39 20.94 -14.78
CA ILE A 272 -13.99 21.81 -15.82
C ILE A 272 -14.12 23.24 -15.30
N TYR A 273 -14.62 23.42 -14.08
CA TYR A 273 -14.74 24.74 -13.47
C TYR A 273 -13.37 25.43 -13.35
N SER A 274 -12.36 24.73 -12.85
CA SER A 274 -11.01 25.24 -12.65
C SER A 274 -10.37 25.62 -13.99
N ASP A 275 -10.44 24.77 -15.01
CA ASP A 275 -9.91 25.09 -16.34
C ASP A 275 -10.61 26.32 -16.96
N LEU A 276 -11.94 26.39 -16.90
CA LEU A 276 -12.70 27.48 -17.51
C LEU A 276 -12.49 28.83 -16.81
N THR A 277 -12.15 28.82 -15.52
CA THR A 277 -12.04 30.05 -14.71
C THR A 277 -10.60 30.48 -14.46
N GLN A 278 -9.67 29.53 -14.32
CA GLN A 278 -8.28 29.80 -13.95
C GLN A 278 -7.29 29.62 -15.11
N LEU A 279 -7.60 28.74 -16.07
CA LEU A 279 -6.70 28.40 -17.18
C LEU A 279 -7.44 28.45 -18.54
N PRO A 280 -8.08 29.58 -18.92
CA PRO A 280 -8.95 29.64 -20.09
C PRO A 280 -8.23 29.37 -21.42
N GLU A 281 -6.91 29.53 -21.45
CA GLU A 281 -6.07 29.24 -22.62
C GLU A 281 -5.65 27.77 -22.72
N MET A 282 -5.79 27.00 -21.64
CA MET A 282 -5.41 25.59 -21.56
C MET A 282 -6.66 24.75 -21.28
N VAL A 283 -7.35 24.34 -22.34
CA VAL A 283 -8.43 23.35 -22.22
C VAL A 283 -7.75 21.99 -21.97
N THR A 284 -7.69 21.51 -20.74
CA THR A 284 -7.06 20.22 -20.39
C THR A 284 -8.04 19.22 -19.76
N PHE A 285 -9.23 19.68 -19.37
CA PHE A 285 -10.25 18.89 -18.71
C PHE A 285 -10.72 17.67 -19.53
N TYR A 286 -10.56 17.68 -20.86
CA TYR A 286 -10.92 16.52 -21.68
C TYR A 286 -10.04 15.30 -21.41
N TYR A 287 -8.79 15.47 -20.95
CA TYR A 287 -7.91 14.36 -20.60
C TYR A 287 -8.47 13.50 -19.45
N PRO A 288 -8.74 14.05 -18.25
CA PRO A 288 -9.36 13.28 -17.18
C PRO A 288 -10.77 12.80 -17.54
N LEU A 289 -11.57 13.58 -18.28
CA LEU A 289 -12.88 13.11 -18.76
C LEU A 289 -12.75 11.85 -19.62
N ILE A 290 -11.85 11.83 -20.59
CA ILE A 290 -11.66 10.69 -21.49
C ILE A 290 -11.10 9.48 -20.72
N LEU A 291 -10.04 9.67 -19.94
CA LEU A 291 -9.38 8.57 -19.22
C LEU A 291 -10.29 7.94 -18.17
N TRP A 292 -11.01 8.77 -17.40
CA TRP A 292 -11.98 8.25 -16.44
C TRP A 292 -13.24 7.72 -17.13
N GLY A 293 -13.63 8.29 -18.27
CA GLY A 293 -14.72 7.78 -19.11
C GLY A 293 -14.49 6.33 -19.54
N VAL A 294 -13.26 5.96 -19.90
CA VAL A 294 -12.88 4.56 -20.15
C VAL A 294 -13.13 3.68 -18.93
N ALA A 295 -12.75 4.14 -17.73
CA ALA A 295 -13.01 3.38 -16.50
C ALA A 295 -14.52 3.17 -16.27
N ILE A 296 -15.34 4.20 -16.51
CA ILE A 296 -16.81 4.09 -16.43
C ILE A 296 -17.36 3.09 -17.46
N LEU A 297 -16.86 3.11 -18.70
CA LEU A 297 -17.27 2.16 -19.74
C LEU A 297 -16.93 0.72 -19.34
N VAL A 298 -15.75 0.48 -18.77
CA VAL A 298 -15.38 -0.84 -18.26
C VAL A 298 -16.30 -1.28 -17.10
N HIS A 299 -16.56 -0.40 -16.13
CA HIS A 299 -17.49 -0.71 -15.05
C HIS A 299 -18.92 -0.98 -15.54
N THR A 300 -19.36 -0.24 -16.56
CA THR A 300 -20.67 -0.43 -17.19
C THR A 300 -20.73 -1.78 -17.90
N PHE A 301 -19.70 -2.12 -18.67
CA PHE A 301 -19.58 -3.43 -19.30
C PHE A 301 -19.62 -4.58 -18.27
N LEU A 302 -18.86 -4.45 -17.18
CA LEU A 302 -18.82 -5.43 -16.10
C LEU A 302 -20.18 -5.63 -15.44
N TYR A 303 -20.92 -4.55 -15.21
CA TYR A 303 -22.28 -4.62 -14.69
C TYR A 303 -23.22 -5.33 -15.66
N LEU A 304 -23.24 -4.93 -16.93
CA LEU A 304 -24.14 -5.50 -17.95
C LEU A 304 -23.84 -6.97 -18.26
N LYS A 305 -22.61 -7.42 -18.05
CA LYS A 305 -22.17 -8.79 -18.34
C LYS A 305 -21.86 -9.59 -17.08
N TRP A 306 -22.25 -9.10 -15.90
CA TRP A 306 -21.88 -9.75 -14.63
C TRP A 306 -22.35 -11.21 -14.55
N ASP A 307 -23.58 -11.47 -14.99
CA ASP A 307 -24.20 -12.80 -14.90
C ASP A 307 -23.53 -13.85 -15.79
N SER A 308 -22.82 -13.44 -16.84
CA SER A 308 -21.98 -14.35 -17.64
C SER A 308 -20.53 -14.41 -17.16
N ILE A 309 -20.00 -13.30 -16.66
CA ILE A 309 -18.59 -13.18 -16.23
C ILE A 309 -18.35 -13.91 -14.90
N GLN A 310 -19.22 -13.74 -13.90
CA GLN A 310 -19.01 -14.28 -12.57
C GLN A 310 -18.96 -15.82 -12.56
N PRO A 311 -19.90 -16.55 -13.19
CA PRO A 311 -19.84 -18.02 -13.22
C PRO A 311 -18.60 -18.54 -13.96
N ALA A 312 -18.23 -17.92 -15.09
CA ALA A 312 -17.04 -18.30 -15.84
C ALA A 312 -15.76 -18.15 -14.99
N ALA A 313 -15.65 -17.07 -14.21
CA ALA A 313 -14.52 -16.87 -13.31
C ALA A 313 -14.48 -17.88 -12.15
N ILE A 314 -15.64 -18.31 -11.65
CA ILE A 314 -15.73 -19.37 -10.65
C ILE A 314 -15.18 -20.68 -11.23
N GLU A 315 -15.60 -21.07 -12.44
CA GLU A 315 -15.10 -22.28 -13.10
C GLU A 315 -13.60 -22.20 -13.41
N GLU A 316 -13.10 -21.05 -13.88
CA GLU A 316 -11.66 -20.82 -14.07
C GLU A 316 -10.89 -20.96 -12.74
N THR A 317 -11.43 -20.40 -11.66
CA THR A 317 -10.84 -20.50 -10.32
C THR A 317 -10.84 -21.95 -9.83
N LYS A 318 -11.91 -22.72 -10.04
CA LYS A 318 -11.96 -24.14 -9.69
C LYS A 318 -10.88 -24.94 -10.41
N ARG A 319 -10.68 -24.71 -11.72
CA ARG A 319 -9.65 -25.42 -12.51
C ARG A 319 -8.24 -25.15 -12.02
N ASN A 320 -7.96 -23.92 -11.55
CA ASN A 320 -6.62 -23.51 -11.15
C ASN A 320 -6.28 -23.83 -9.68
N LEU A 321 -7.26 -24.25 -8.89
CA LEU A 321 -7.07 -24.56 -7.47
C LEU A 321 -7.05 -26.06 -7.24
N SER A 322 -6.03 -26.55 -6.54
CA SER A 322 -6.01 -27.90 -5.98
C SER A 322 -6.64 -27.89 -4.58
N GLY A 323 -7.74 -28.62 -4.39
CA GLY A 323 -8.36 -28.84 -3.08
C GLY A 323 -9.85 -28.54 -3.02
N GLU A 324 -10.48 -28.93 -1.92
CA GLU A 324 -11.88 -28.65 -1.65
C GLU A 324 -12.02 -27.25 -1.02
N TYR A 325 -12.80 -26.40 -1.66
CA TYR A 325 -13.13 -25.06 -1.16
C TYR A 325 -14.64 -24.97 -0.98
N ASP A 326 -15.06 -24.35 0.12
CA ASP A 326 -16.46 -24.02 0.29
C ASP A 326 -16.90 -22.97 -0.77
N LYS A 327 -18.23 -22.84 -0.91
CA LYS A 327 -18.84 -21.93 -1.88
C LYS A 327 -18.43 -20.47 -1.66
N TYR A 328 -18.22 -20.04 -0.42
CA TYR A 328 -17.89 -18.65 -0.11
C TYR A 328 -16.44 -18.33 -0.49
N GLU A 329 -15.48 -19.16 -0.07
CA GLU A 329 -14.06 -19.01 -0.40
C GLU A 329 -13.83 -19.08 -1.90
N LEU A 330 -14.54 -19.96 -2.61
CA LEU A 330 -14.46 -20.03 -4.05
C LEU A 330 -14.97 -18.75 -4.73
N ASN A 331 -16.13 -18.23 -4.31
CA ASN A 331 -16.66 -16.96 -4.82
C ASN A 331 -15.72 -15.79 -4.53
N LYS A 332 -15.13 -15.75 -3.34
CA LYS A 332 -14.17 -14.72 -2.93
C LYS A 332 -12.91 -14.76 -3.81
N LYS A 333 -12.34 -15.93 -4.04
CA LYS A 333 -11.18 -16.11 -4.93
C LYS A 333 -11.52 -15.74 -6.37
N ALA A 334 -12.68 -16.14 -6.89
CA ALA A 334 -13.14 -15.78 -8.23
C ALA A 334 -13.33 -14.27 -8.40
N ASN A 335 -13.95 -13.60 -7.42
CA ASN A 335 -14.10 -12.15 -7.43
C ASN A 335 -12.74 -11.43 -7.35
N ARG A 336 -11.78 -11.97 -6.59
CA ARG A 336 -10.41 -11.43 -6.55
C ARG A 336 -9.69 -11.59 -7.89
N LEU A 337 -9.86 -12.73 -8.55
CA LEU A 337 -9.33 -12.96 -9.91
C LEU A 337 -9.92 -11.96 -10.90
N LEU A 338 -11.24 -11.80 -10.90
CA LEU A 338 -11.93 -10.81 -11.73
C LEU A 338 -11.43 -9.39 -11.48
N PHE A 339 -11.32 -8.99 -10.21
CA PHE A 339 -10.83 -7.67 -9.85
C PHE A 339 -9.46 -7.39 -10.48
N TRP A 340 -8.48 -8.30 -10.29
CA TRP A 340 -7.14 -8.07 -10.82
C TRP A 340 -7.04 -8.21 -12.34
N LYS A 341 -7.81 -9.12 -12.94
CA LYS A 341 -7.91 -9.25 -14.40
C LYS A 341 -8.39 -7.95 -15.04
N TRP A 342 -9.51 -7.42 -14.56
CA TRP A 342 -10.09 -6.21 -15.10
C TRP A 342 -9.32 -4.96 -14.70
N SER A 343 -8.73 -4.93 -13.51
CA SER A 343 -7.80 -3.87 -13.12
C SER A 343 -6.61 -3.80 -14.09
N PHE A 344 -5.98 -4.92 -14.42
CA PHE A 344 -4.87 -4.97 -15.38
C PHE A 344 -5.31 -4.51 -16.78
N ILE A 345 -6.45 -5.00 -17.28
CA ILE A 345 -7.00 -4.58 -18.59
C ILE A 345 -7.29 -3.07 -18.60
N SER A 346 -7.95 -2.54 -17.57
CA SER A 346 -8.25 -1.10 -17.47
C SER A 346 -6.99 -0.24 -17.47
N HIS A 347 -5.96 -0.63 -16.71
CA HIS A 347 -4.70 0.12 -16.68
C HIS A 347 -3.96 0.05 -18.02
N LEU A 348 -4.02 -1.10 -18.71
CA LEU A 348 -3.45 -1.22 -20.05
C LEU A 348 -4.15 -0.32 -21.07
N LEU A 349 -5.49 -0.23 -21.01
CA LEU A 349 -6.28 0.66 -21.87
C LEU A 349 -6.00 2.14 -21.56
N ILE A 350 -5.99 2.51 -20.27
CA ILE A 350 -5.68 3.88 -19.81
C ILE A 350 -4.24 4.25 -20.20
N TRP A 351 -3.29 3.32 -20.12
CA TRP A 351 -1.92 3.53 -20.53
C TRP A 351 -1.82 3.79 -22.04
N ALA A 352 -2.41 2.94 -22.87
CA ALA A 352 -2.39 3.10 -24.31
C ALA A 352 -3.06 4.42 -24.75
N LEU A 353 -4.23 4.72 -24.21
CA LEU A 353 -4.95 5.95 -24.52
C LEU A 353 -4.24 7.19 -23.96
N GLY A 354 -3.71 7.10 -22.75
CA GLY A 354 -2.96 8.17 -22.09
C GLY A 354 -1.73 8.58 -22.89
N ILE A 355 -0.98 7.62 -23.45
CA ILE A 355 0.17 7.93 -24.31
C ILE A 355 -0.25 8.68 -25.57
N VAL A 356 -1.35 8.27 -26.21
CA VAL A 356 -1.88 8.97 -27.40
C VAL A 356 -2.25 10.40 -27.03
N LEU A 357 -2.96 10.58 -25.92
CA LEU A 357 -3.39 11.89 -25.44
C LEU A 357 -2.22 12.81 -25.08
N ILE A 358 -1.22 12.32 -24.32
CA ILE A 358 -0.01 13.07 -24.00
C ILE A 358 0.78 13.40 -25.27
N GLY A 359 0.86 12.46 -26.22
CA GLY A 359 1.54 12.68 -27.50
C GLY A 359 0.88 13.77 -28.34
N ILE A 360 -0.46 13.80 -28.38
CA ILE A 360 -1.21 14.90 -29.01
C ILE A 360 -0.89 16.22 -28.29
N ASN A 361 -0.87 16.23 -26.95
CA ASN A 361 -0.54 17.44 -26.19
C ASN A 361 0.85 17.96 -26.53
N PHE A 362 1.85 17.08 -26.55
CA PHE A 362 3.22 17.46 -26.85
C PHE A 362 3.35 18.01 -28.27
N ALA A 363 2.63 17.43 -29.23
CA ALA A 363 2.58 17.95 -30.59
C ALA A 363 1.96 19.35 -30.67
N ILE A 364 0.90 19.61 -29.91
CA ILE A 364 0.24 20.93 -29.85
C ILE A 364 1.12 21.97 -29.15
N GLU A 365 1.70 21.61 -28.01
CA GLU A 365 2.54 22.50 -27.18
C GLU A 365 3.98 22.65 -27.70
N GLY A 366 4.34 21.94 -28.78
CA GLY A 366 5.70 21.93 -29.32
C GLY A 366 6.74 21.31 -28.38
N ILE A 367 6.31 20.48 -27.43
CA ILE A 367 7.19 19.76 -26.51
C ILE A 367 7.92 18.66 -27.29
N ASN A 368 9.21 18.48 -27.00
CA ASN A 368 10.02 17.43 -27.61
C ASN A 368 9.39 16.04 -27.35
N MET A 369 8.98 15.37 -28.44
CA MET A 369 8.36 14.04 -28.43
C MET A 369 9.21 12.96 -27.77
N GLN A 370 10.52 13.14 -27.61
CA GLN A 370 11.37 12.21 -26.86
C GLN A 370 10.93 12.09 -25.40
N PHE A 371 10.38 13.14 -24.78
CA PHE A 371 9.86 13.07 -23.41
C PHE A 371 8.65 12.13 -23.27
N LEU A 372 7.94 11.84 -24.38
CA LEU A 372 6.83 10.88 -24.36
C LEU A 372 7.31 9.48 -23.98
N VAL A 373 8.55 9.13 -24.34
CA VAL A 373 9.16 7.85 -23.97
C VAL A 373 9.28 7.72 -22.45
N ILE A 374 9.65 8.79 -21.76
CA ILE A 374 9.76 8.81 -20.29
C ILE A 374 8.38 8.64 -19.66
N ALA A 375 7.36 9.36 -20.14
CA ALA A 375 5.99 9.22 -19.66
C ALA A 375 5.45 7.80 -19.88
N ALA A 376 5.64 7.24 -21.08
CA ALA A 376 5.22 5.90 -21.44
C ALA A 376 5.86 4.82 -20.56
N LEU A 377 7.18 4.89 -20.37
CA LEU A 377 7.93 3.95 -19.53
C LEU A 377 7.62 4.12 -18.04
N GLY A 378 7.41 5.34 -17.57
CA GLY A 378 6.99 5.62 -16.19
C GLY A 378 5.65 4.98 -15.86
N TRP A 379 4.65 5.15 -16.72
CA TRP A 379 3.33 4.53 -16.50
C TRP A 379 3.36 3.02 -16.71
N LEU A 380 4.26 2.50 -17.56
CA LEU A 380 4.44 1.06 -17.77
C LEU A 380 4.84 0.33 -16.48
N ILE A 381 5.48 1.02 -15.52
CA ILE A 381 5.75 0.45 -14.19
C ILE A 381 4.44 0.06 -13.50
N GLY A 382 3.45 0.96 -13.49
CA GLY A 382 2.12 0.69 -12.93
C GLY A 382 1.44 -0.48 -13.63
N VAL A 383 1.42 -0.48 -14.96
CA VAL A 383 0.85 -1.59 -15.76
C VAL A 383 1.53 -2.92 -15.41
N SER A 384 2.86 -2.93 -15.30
CA SER A 384 3.65 -4.12 -14.97
C SER A 384 3.32 -4.64 -13.57
N VAL A 385 3.19 -3.77 -12.57
CA VAL A 385 2.81 -4.14 -11.20
C VAL A 385 1.38 -4.73 -11.18
N HIS A 386 0.43 -4.11 -11.88
CA HIS A 386 -0.93 -4.66 -12.00
C HIS A 386 -0.94 -6.03 -12.70
N GLY A 387 -0.11 -6.21 -13.73
CA GLY A 387 0.12 -7.51 -14.37
C GLY A 387 0.70 -8.54 -13.40
N GLY A 388 1.67 -8.16 -12.58
CA GLY A 388 2.22 -8.98 -11.50
C GLY A 388 1.15 -9.42 -10.49
N CYS A 389 0.31 -8.49 -10.02
CA CYS A 389 -0.80 -8.80 -9.12
C CYS A 389 -1.81 -9.75 -9.76
N PHE A 390 -2.12 -9.57 -11.04
CA PHE A 390 -2.97 -10.48 -11.79
C PHE A 390 -2.34 -11.89 -11.88
N ILE A 391 -1.06 -12.01 -12.19
CA ILE A 391 -0.32 -13.28 -12.22
C ILE A 391 -0.36 -13.98 -10.86
N VAL A 392 -0.11 -13.24 -9.77
CA VAL A 392 -0.15 -13.77 -8.39
C VAL A 392 -1.50 -14.43 -8.11
N VAL A 393 -2.60 -13.75 -8.47
CA VAL A 393 -3.95 -14.27 -8.21
C VAL A 393 -4.31 -15.39 -9.17
N LEU A 394 -3.98 -15.27 -10.46
CA LEU A 394 -4.23 -16.27 -11.49
C LEU A 394 -3.55 -17.60 -11.17
N LYS A 395 -2.29 -17.56 -10.71
CA LYS A 395 -1.50 -18.73 -10.31
C LYS A 395 -1.71 -19.13 -8.84
N ASN A 396 -2.60 -18.44 -8.12
CA ASN A 396 -2.87 -18.67 -6.70
C ASN A 396 -1.58 -18.73 -5.84
N ILE A 397 -0.64 -17.82 -6.09
CA ILE A 397 0.60 -17.69 -5.31
C ILE A 397 0.23 -17.13 -3.93
N SER A 398 0.27 -17.99 -2.92
CA SER A 398 -0.14 -17.65 -1.55
C SER A 398 1.03 -17.42 -0.60
N ASP A 399 2.19 -18.01 -0.88
CA ASP A 399 3.40 -17.83 -0.07
C ASP A 399 3.88 -16.37 -0.13
N PHE A 400 4.20 -15.81 1.04
CA PHE A 400 4.52 -14.41 1.20
C PHE A 400 5.68 -13.99 0.31
N LEU A 401 6.80 -14.72 0.39
CA LEU A 401 8.02 -14.41 -0.35
C LEU A 401 7.83 -14.57 -1.85
N SER A 402 7.05 -15.57 -2.26
CA SER A 402 6.77 -15.84 -3.67
C SER A 402 5.93 -14.76 -4.34
N TRP A 403 4.83 -14.31 -3.71
CA TRP A 403 4.01 -13.27 -4.32
C TRP A 403 4.71 -11.91 -4.28
N THR A 404 5.42 -11.59 -3.19
CA THR A 404 6.19 -10.35 -3.12
C THR A 404 7.32 -10.38 -4.16
N ALA A 405 8.02 -11.51 -4.37
CA ALA A 405 9.05 -11.63 -5.41
C ALA A 405 8.48 -11.40 -6.81
N THR A 406 7.28 -11.92 -7.09
CA THR A 406 6.58 -11.68 -8.37
C THR A 406 6.32 -10.19 -8.61
N LEU A 407 5.87 -9.46 -7.58
CA LEU A 407 5.63 -8.01 -7.70
C LEU A 407 6.93 -7.21 -7.83
N HIS A 408 7.95 -7.53 -7.02
CA HIS A 408 9.24 -6.85 -7.10
C HIS A 408 9.89 -7.08 -8.47
N LEU A 409 9.80 -8.29 -9.03
CA LEU A 409 10.31 -8.59 -10.37
C LEU A 409 9.57 -7.75 -11.44
N SER A 410 8.25 -7.63 -11.32
CA SER A 410 7.43 -6.85 -12.27
C SER A 410 7.78 -5.36 -12.23
N ALA A 411 7.97 -4.79 -11.03
CA ALA A 411 8.41 -3.41 -10.85
C ALA A 411 9.86 -3.19 -11.27
N TYR A 412 10.75 -4.14 -10.97
CA TYR A 412 12.17 -4.05 -11.23
C TYR A 412 12.46 -3.99 -12.73
N ILE A 413 11.86 -4.89 -13.53
CA ILE A 413 12.11 -4.93 -14.97
C ILE A 413 11.69 -3.61 -15.64
N SER A 414 10.46 -3.17 -15.38
CA SER A 414 9.91 -1.94 -15.96
C SER A 414 10.68 -0.69 -15.50
N THR A 415 11.06 -0.61 -14.22
CA THR A 415 11.86 0.50 -13.69
C THR A 415 13.29 0.49 -14.26
N ALA A 416 13.93 -0.68 -14.39
CA ALA A 416 15.26 -0.78 -14.98
C ALA A 416 15.26 -0.25 -16.42
N VAL A 417 14.25 -0.60 -17.23
CA VAL A 417 14.10 -0.09 -18.60
C VAL A 417 13.96 1.45 -18.61
N LEU A 418 13.14 2.01 -17.72
CA LEU A 418 13.01 3.47 -17.57
C LEU A 418 14.36 4.12 -17.22
N LEU A 419 15.07 3.61 -16.21
CA LEU A 419 16.30 4.24 -15.72
C LEU A 419 17.47 4.09 -16.70
N ILE A 420 17.54 2.98 -17.44
CA ILE A 420 18.48 2.83 -18.57
C ILE A 420 18.17 3.89 -19.64
N THR A 421 16.90 4.06 -19.98
CA THR A 421 16.47 5.08 -20.94
C THR A 421 16.81 6.49 -20.47
N LEU A 422 16.59 6.80 -19.19
CA LEU A 422 17.01 8.07 -18.59
C LEU A 422 18.52 8.27 -18.64
N ASN A 423 19.34 7.22 -18.50
CA ASN A 423 20.78 7.36 -18.68
C ASN A 423 21.19 7.70 -20.11
N VAL A 424 20.50 7.14 -21.10
CA VAL A 424 20.74 7.45 -22.52
C VAL A 424 20.31 8.89 -22.84
N MET A 425 19.20 9.35 -22.26
CA MET A 425 18.63 10.68 -22.53
C MET A 425 19.23 11.81 -21.67
N ALA A 426 19.67 11.49 -20.46
CA ALA A 426 20.19 12.42 -19.45
C ALA A 426 21.42 11.79 -18.72
N PRO A 427 22.59 11.74 -19.38
CA PRO A 427 23.75 10.96 -18.92
C PRO A 427 24.45 11.54 -17.67
N ALA A 428 24.06 12.74 -17.21
CA ALA A 428 24.69 13.43 -16.09
C ALA A 428 24.57 12.70 -14.74
N PHE A 429 23.65 11.75 -14.61
CA PHE A 429 23.46 10.99 -13.38
C PHE A 429 23.28 9.49 -13.66
N PRO A 430 23.97 8.58 -12.95
CA PRO A 430 23.96 7.13 -13.23
C PRO A 430 22.68 6.43 -12.71
N TRP A 431 21.51 6.85 -13.19
CA TRP A 431 20.19 6.33 -12.81
C TRP A 431 20.10 4.79 -12.78
N SER A 432 20.58 4.14 -13.83
CA SER A 432 20.56 2.69 -14.02
C SER A 432 21.46 1.93 -13.05
N ALA A 433 22.56 2.52 -12.57
CA ALA A 433 23.42 1.87 -11.57
C ALA A 433 22.67 1.63 -10.25
N ILE A 434 21.78 2.55 -9.87
CA ILE A 434 20.97 2.44 -8.65
C ILE A 434 20.00 1.25 -8.74
N ALA A 435 19.28 1.11 -9.86
CA ALA A 435 18.38 -0.02 -10.04
C ALA A 435 19.14 -1.33 -10.27
N LEU A 436 20.09 -1.37 -11.20
CA LEU A 436 20.73 -2.62 -11.60
C LEU A 436 21.57 -3.22 -10.46
N ALA A 437 22.33 -2.42 -9.71
CA ALA A 437 23.11 -2.90 -8.59
C ALA A 437 22.28 -2.99 -7.30
N GLY A 438 21.77 -1.85 -6.82
CA GLY A 438 21.09 -1.79 -5.53
C GLY A 438 19.82 -2.64 -5.47
N TRP A 439 18.87 -2.38 -6.37
CA TRP A 439 17.60 -3.11 -6.38
C TRP A 439 17.77 -4.54 -6.90
N GLY A 440 18.72 -4.77 -7.81
CA GLY A 440 19.04 -6.10 -8.34
C GLY A 440 19.51 -7.07 -7.25
N ILE A 441 20.37 -6.63 -6.33
CA ILE A 441 20.82 -7.42 -5.19
C ILE A 441 19.63 -7.76 -4.27
N GLY A 442 18.81 -6.76 -3.93
CA GLY A 442 17.62 -6.95 -3.09
C GLY A 442 16.63 -7.94 -3.70
N LEU A 443 16.34 -7.81 -5.00
CA LEU A 443 15.49 -8.73 -5.74
C LEU A 443 16.09 -10.14 -5.79
N GLY A 444 17.40 -10.27 -6.02
CA GLY A 444 18.10 -11.55 -6.04
C GLY A 444 17.99 -12.29 -4.71
N ILE A 445 18.26 -11.61 -3.59
CA ILE A 445 18.08 -12.15 -2.23
C ILE A 445 16.63 -12.61 -2.03
N HIS A 446 15.67 -11.77 -2.44
CA HIS A 446 14.26 -12.05 -2.23
C HIS A 446 13.75 -13.25 -3.06
N ILE A 447 14.19 -13.38 -4.31
CA ILE A 447 13.91 -14.56 -5.15
C ILE A 447 14.57 -15.82 -4.57
N LEU A 448 15.80 -15.71 -4.06
CA LEU A 448 16.49 -16.82 -3.41
C LEU A 448 15.71 -17.29 -2.18
N LEU A 449 15.29 -16.36 -1.31
CA LEU A 449 14.47 -16.67 -0.13
C LEU A 449 13.15 -17.31 -0.54
N ALA A 450 12.46 -16.80 -1.56
CA ALA A 450 11.22 -17.36 -2.07
C ALA A 450 11.36 -18.79 -2.64
N LYS A 451 12.54 -19.18 -3.13
CA LYS A 451 12.82 -20.55 -3.60
C LYS A 451 13.18 -21.52 -2.47
N LEU A 452 13.59 -21.00 -1.32
CA LEU A 452 14.04 -21.78 -0.16
C LEU A 452 12.91 -22.07 0.84
N THR A 453 11.78 -21.39 0.70
CA THR A 453 10.56 -21.55 1.51
C THR A 453 9.44 -22.13 0.66
#